data_AF-A0A522ZZ92-F1
#
_entry.id   AF-A0A522ZZ92-F1
#
_cell.length_a   1.000
_cell.length_b   1.000
_cell.length_c   1.000
_cell.angle_alpha   90.00
_cell.angle_beta   90.00
_cell.angle_gamma   90.00
#
_symmetry.space_group_name_H-M   'P 1'
#
loop_
_entity.id
_entity.type
_entity.pdbx_description
1 polymer ?
#
loop_
_entity_poly.entity_id
_entity_poly.type
_entity_poly.pdbx_seq_one_letter_code
_entity_poly.pdbx_strand_id
1 'polypeptide(L)'
;MDKHAELVRSKRQALGLLLFVTAVFAVTSWLPSSLGVDILKAMAEAAMVGAMADWFAVVALFRRIPVPFIARHTAIIPRNKDRIGENLAVFVRDKFLDPPSLIMLMQRHDPVALVAGWLTAPGHAGLLGRQVVRLLSATLDTVQDTQVERFIKQAARTLIGQLDLPGSMATVLAALTQDDRHQTLLDAALERLTELLREPASRSLIAQSIVQWVRREHPLKERVLPTDWLGDQGANLIAHALESLLADVAGNPRHQLRDQFNDAVQQLIDKLRTDPEFARKGEEIRHYLQHDAGLGRYIQQLWQGLRAALQRDLTDEKSRVARNMAALGRWLGQSLAHDAALRASLSQRLEDWARTLAPEVSQFVAQHIRDTVQRWDARLMSQLVELHIGKDLQHIRINGTLVGGLIGLLLFGLSHLPDLVRALPG
;
A
#
# COMPACT_ATOMS: atom_id res chain seq x y z
N MET A 1 -6.30 41.79 -1.59
CA MET A 1 -5.94 42.77 -2.64
C MET A 1 -5.58 41.97 -3.87
N ASP A 2 -6.39 42.04 -4.93
CA ASP A 2 -6.24 41.17 -6.10
C ASP A 2 -4.90 41.42 -6.81
N LYS A 3 -4.10 40.37 -7.00
CA LYS A 3 -2.81 40.42 -7.73
C LYS A 3 -2.95 41.07 -9.11
N HIS A 4 -4.13 40.93 -9.74
CA HIS A 4 -4.46 41.60 -10.99
C HIS A 4 -4.48 43.13 -10.86
N ALA A 5 -5.11 43.67 -9.81
CA ALA A 5 -5.19 45.11 -9.58
C ALA A 5 -3.80 45.70 -9.29
N GLU A 6 -2.96 44.99 -8.55
CA GLU A 6 -1.57 45.39 -8.29
C GLU A 6 -0.74 45.43 -9.58
N LEU A 7 -0.84 44.40 -10.43
CA LEU A 7 -0.14 44.35 -11.71
C LEU A 7 -0.57 45.50 -12.64
N VAL A 8 -1.88 45.78 -12.73
CA VAL A 8 -2.42 46.87 -13.56
C VAL A 8 -1.91 48.23 -13.07
N ARG A 9 -1.92 48.46 -11.75
CA ARG A 9 -1.39 49.70 -11.16
C ARG A 9 0.09 49.88 -11.48
N SER A 10 0.88 48.83 -11.28
CA SER A 10 2.33 48.86 -11.54
C SER A 10 2.66 49.11 -13.02
N LYS A 11 1.93 48.45 -13.94
CA LYS A 11 2.04 48.71 -15.38
C LYS A 11 1.71 50.16 -15.75
N ARG A 12 0.65 50.72 -15.14
CA ARG A 12 0.25 52.12 -15.34
C ARG A 12 1.33 53.09 -14.83
N GLN A 13 1.95 52.80 -13.69
CA GLN A 13 3.03 53.64 -13.14
C GLN A 13 4.26 53.62 -14.05
N ALA A 14 4.73 52.44 -14.47
CA ALA A 14 5.87 52.32 -15.36
C ALA A 14 5.61 52.95 -16.75
N LEU A 15 4.39 52.82 -17.27
CA LEU A 15 3.99 53.48 -18.52
C LEU A 15 3.87 55.01 -18.34
N GLY A 16 3.31 55.47 -17.23
CA GLY A 16 3.23 56.90 -16.91
C GLY A 16 4.59 57.56 -16.80
N LEU A 17 5.57 56.88 -16.18
CA LEU A 17 6.94 57.36 -16.09
C LEU A 17 7.62 57.45 -17.47
N LEU A 18 7.44 56.43 -18.33
CA LEU A 18 7.94 56.47 -19.71
C LEU A 18 7.36 57.65 -20.49
N LEU A 19 6.03 57.85 -20.40
CA LEU A 19 5.37 58.97 -21.07
C LEU A 19 5.86 60.32 -20.54
N PHE A 20 6.06 60.45 -19.22
CA PHE A 20 6.59 61.65 -18.61
C PHE A 20 7.99 61.99 -19.12
N VAL A 21 8.91 61.03 -19.11
CA VAL A 21 10.29 61.24 -19.60
C VAL A 21 10.29 61.55 -21.11
N THR A 22 9.45 60.88 -21.89
CA THR A 22 9.28 61.15 -23.33
C THR A 22 8.77 62.57 -23.56
N ALA A 23 7.81 63.04 -22.76
CA ALA A 23 7.29 64.40 -22.84
C ALA A 23 8.37 65.44 -22.46
N VAL A 24 9.14 65.17 -21.41
CA VAL A 24 10.27 66.03 -21.00
C VAL A 24 11.27 66.15 -22.16
N PHE A 25 11.67 65.03 -22.79
CA PHE A 25 12.56 65.02 -23.94
C PHE A 25 11.99 65.80 -25.15
N ALA A 26 10.70 65.65 -25.44
CA ALA A 26 10.05 66.35 -26.55
C ALA A 26 10.00 67.86 -26.30
N VAL A 27 9.63 68.29 -25.09
CA VAL A 27 9.57 69.70 -24.70
C VAL A 27 10.97 70.32 -24.73
N THR A 28 11.97 69.70 -24.09
CA THR A 28 13.34 70.23 -24.09
C THR A 28 13.95 70.29 -25.48
N SER A 29 13.50 69.46 -26.41
CA SER A 29 13.93 69.52 -27.81
C SER A 29 13.40 70.73 -28.58
N TRP A 30 12.32 71.37 -28.11
CA TRP A 30 11.70 72.53 -28.75
C TRP A 30 12.06 73.86 -28.07
N LEU A 31 12.67 73.82 -26.88
CA LEU A 31 13.14 75.02 -26.17
C LEU A 31 14.49 75.52 -26.71
N PRO A 32 14.79 76.84 -26.58
CA PRO A 32 16.12 77.37 -26.87
C PRO A 32 17.21 76.69 -26.04
N SER A 33 18.35 76.41 -26.66
CA SER A 33 19.48 75.74 -26.01
C SER A 33 20.04 76.58 -24.86
N SER A 34 20.04 75.99 -23.66
CA SER A 34 20.71 76.51 -22.47
C SER A 34 21.27 75.33 -21.68
N LEU A 35 22.34 75.54 -20.91
CA LEU A 35 23.02 74.46 -20.16
C LEU A 35 22.04 73.59 -19.35
N GLY A 36 21.04 74.20 -18.70
CA GLY A 36 20.02 73.45 -17.95
C GLY A 36 19.06 72.63 -18.83
N VAL A 37 18.70 73.17 -20.00
CA VAL A 37 17.85 72.47 -20.99
C VAL A 37 18.61 71.31 -21.62
N ASP A 38 19.89 71.47 -21.92
CA ASP A 38 20.73 70.44 -22.53
C ASP A 38 21.02 69.28 -21.56
N ILE A 39 21.28 69.59 -20.28
CA ILE A 39 21.38 68.58 -19.22
C ILE A 39 20.07 67.79 -19.10
N LEU A 40 18.94 68.49 -19.00
CA LEU A 40 17.63 67.84 -18.84
C LEU A 40 17.26 67.00 -20.06
N LYS A 41 17.62 67.47 -21.27
CA LYS A 41 17.45 66.73 -22.52
C LYS A 41 18.28 65.44 -22.53
N ALA A 42 19.56 65.50 -22.19
CA ALA A 42 20.43 64.32 -22.14
C ALA A 42 19.98 63.30 -21.08
N MET A 43 19.56 63.77 -19.91
CA MET A 43 18.95 62.93 -18.88
C MET A 43 17.67 62.27 -19.38
N ALA A 44 16.77 63.03 -20.00
CA ALA A 44 15.50 62.52 -20.49
C ALA A 44 15.68 61.53 -21.66
N GLU A 45 16.63 61.80 -22.55
CA GLU A 45 16.99 60.91 -23.65
C GLU A 45 17.48 59.56 -23.13
N ALA A 46 18.46 59.56 -22.22
CA ALA A 46 19.01 58.34 -21.65
C ALA A 46 18.00 57.58 -20.79
N ALA A 47 17.18 58.30 -20.00
CA ALA A 47 16.08 57.71 -19.24
C ALA A 47 15.02 57.07 -20.16
N MET A 48 14.67 57.72 -21.28
CA MET A 48 13.72 57.20 -22.26
C MET A 48 14.25 55.92 -22.92
N VAL A 49 15.52 55.91 -23.34
CA VAL A 49 16.16 54.74 -23.94
C VAL A 49 16.19 53.57 -22.94
N GLY A 50 16.59 53.80 -21.69
CA GLY A 50 16.58 52.77 -20.64
C GLY A 50 15.18 52.21 -20.39
N ALA A 51 14.18 53.09 -20.28
CA ALA A 51 12.78 52.70 -20.08
C ALA A 51 12.21 51.89 -21.26
N MET A 52 12.64 52.19 -22.49
CA MET A 52 12.23 51.49 -23.71
C MET A 52 12.91 50.12 -23.86
N ALA A 53 14.20 50.03 -23.49
CA ALA A 53 14.95 48.77 -23.48
C ALA A 53 14.34 47.76 -22.49
N ASP A 54 14.05 48.20 -21.26
CA ASP A 54 13.43 47.35 -20.25
C ASP A 54 11.99 46.99 -20.60
N TRP A 55 11.24 47.93 -21.22
CA TRP A 55 9.91 47.62 -21.76
C TRP A 55 9.99 46.48 -22.79
N PHE A 56 10.95 46.58 -23.71
CA PHE A 56 11.15 45.56 -24.73
C PHE A 56 11.49 44.20 -24.09
N ALA A 57 12.42 44.16 -23.12
CA ALA A 57 12.82 42.93 -22.44
C ALA A 57 11.65 42.25 -21.71
N VAL A 58 10.86 43.02 -20.94
CA VAL A 58 9.71 42.47 -20.19
C VAL A 58 8.60 42.02 -21.13
N VAL A 59 8.27 42.78 -22.17
CA VAL A 59 7.24 42.38 -23.14
C VAL A 59 7.69 41.15 -23.95
N ALA A 60 8.96 41.10 -24.35
CA ALA A 60 9.54 39.96 -25.08
C ALA A 60 9.54 38.67 -24.25
N LEU A 61 9.53 38.75 -22.92
CA LEU A 61 9.43 37.58 -22.05
C LEU A 61 8.07 36.87 -22.19
N PHE A 62 6.98 37.64 -22.27
CA PHE A 62 5.61 37.12 -22.19
C PHE A 62 4.81 37.15 -23.50
N ARG A 63 5.12 38.07 -24.43
CA ARG A 63 4.32 38.32 -25.63
C ARG A 63 5.17 38.34 -26.89
N ARG A 64 4.57 37.96 -28.01
CA ARG A 64 5.20 38.05 -29.32
C ARG A 64 5.10 39.49 -29.82
N ILE A 65 6.23 40.08 -30.19
CA ILE A 65 6.29 41.44 -30.75
C ILE A 65 6.27 41.32 -32.28
N PRO A 66 5.35 41.99 -33.01
CA PRO A 66 5.15 41.82 -34.45
C PRO A 66 6.20 42.60 -35.29
N VAL A 67 7.48 42.47 -34.97
CA VAL A 67 8.59 43.07 -35.75
C VAL A 67 9.36 41.95 -36.46
N PRO A 68 9.49 41.94 -37.80
CA PRO A 68 9.95 40.78 -38.58
C PRO A 68 11.28 40.15 -38.12
N PHE A 69 12.27 40.97 -37.78
CA PHE A 69 13.60 40.50 -37.36
C PHE A 69 13.65 40.06 -35.89
N ILE A 70 12.83 40.66 -35.03
CA ILE A 70 12.90 40.48 -33.57
C ILE A 70 11.87 39.45 -33.08
N ALA A 71 10.77 39.26 -33.82
CA ALA A 71 9.68 38.35 -33.46
C ALA A 71 10.14 36.91 -33.17
N ARG A 72 11.27 36.49 -33.77
CA ARG A 72 11.86 35.15 -33.57
C ARG A 72 12.41 34.92 -32.15
N HIS A 73 12.72 35.96 -31.38
CA HIS A 73 13.31 35.85 -30.03
C HIS A 73 12.42 36.43 -28.93
N THR A 74 11.12 36.61 -29.21
CA THR A 74 10.11 37.10 -28.25
C THR A 74 9.17 35.97 -27.84
N ALA A 75 8.32 36.20 -26.83
CA ALA A 75 7.53 35.19 -26.13
C ALA A 75 8.40 34.05 -25.55
N ILE A 76 9.48 34.40 -24.84
CA ILE A 76 10.47 33.46 -24.31
C ILE A 76 9.82 32.43 -23.37
N ILE A 77 8.94 32.84 -22.46
CA ILE A 77 8.27 31.93 -21.52
C ILE A 77 7.30 30.98 -22.24
N PRO A 78 6.35 31.44 -23.07
CA PRO A 78 5.50 30.55 -23.85
C PRO A 78 6.29 29.55 -24.69
N ARG A 79 7.38 30.01 -25.33
CA ARG A 79 8.18 29.18 -26.24
C ARG A 79 9.01 28.12 -25.54
N ASN A 80 9.49 28.41 -24.33
CA ASN A 80 10.30 27.48 -23.54
C ASN A 80 9.48 26.68 -22.53
N LYS A 81 8.13 26.70 -22.60
CA LYS A 81 7.26 25.98 -21.67
C LYS A 81 7.70 24.53 -21.42
N ASP A 82 7.93 23.77 -22.49
CA ASP A 82 8.22 22.34 -22.37
C ASP A 82 9.59 22.11 -21.72
N ARG A 83 10.59 22.95 -22.05
CA ARG A 83 11.91 22.93 -21.41
C ARG A 83 11.84 23.32 -19.94
N ILE A 84 11.01 24.30 -19.58
CA ILE A 84 10.76 24.69 -18.18
C ILE A 84 10.12 23.51 -17.43
N GLY A 85 9.14 22.84 -18.03
CA GLY A 85 8.49 21.65 -17.45
C GLY A 85 9.46 20.49 -17.24
N GLU A 86 10.33 20.22 -18.20
CA GLU A 86 11.36 19.18 -18.09
C GLU A 86 12.37 19.49 -16.97
N ASN A 87 12.88 20.73 -16.92
CA ASN A 87 13.80 21.15 -15.87
C ASN A 87 13.13 21.12 -14.48
N LEU A 88 11.87 21.51 -14.39
CA LEU A 88 11.11 21.45 -13.14
C LEU A 88 10.92 20.01 -12.66
N ALA A 89 10.59 19.10 -13.58
CA ALA A 89 10.46 17.67 -13.27
C ALA A 89 11.78 17.09 -12.73
N VAL A 90 12.91 17.39 -13.38
CA VAL A 90 14.25 16.99 -12.92
C VAL A 90 14.56 17.60 -11.55
N PHE A 91 14.26 18.88 -11.37
CA PHE A 91 14.49 19.56 -10.09
C PHE A 91 13.69 18.94 -8.94
N VAL A 92 12.40 18.65 -9.13
CA VAL A 92 11.58 17.99 -8.11
C VAL A 92 12.10 16.59 -7.78
N ARG A 93 12.47 15.81 -8.81
CA ARG A 93 13.07 14.48 -8.63
C ARG A 93 14.35 14.53 -7.80
N ASP A 94 15.28 15.43 -8.16
CA ASP A 94 16.64 15.42 -7.63
C ASP A 94 16.81 16.21 -6.33
N LYS A 95 15.85 17.10 -6.00
CA LYS A 95 15.94 17.97 -4.81
C LYS A 95 14.87 17.75 -3.76
N PHE A 96 13.71 17.20 -4.14
CA PHE A 96 12.60 17.00 -3.21
C PHE A 96 12.29 15.53 -2.97
N LEU A 97 12.52 14.68 -3.98
CA LEU A 97 12.20 13.26 -3.93
C LEU A 97 13.44 12.37 -4.05
N ASP A 98 14.64 12.90 -3.83
CA ASP A 98 15.82 12.04 -3.74
C ASP A 98 15.73 11.17 -2.47
N PRO A 99 16.26 9.93 -2.50
CA PRO A 99 16.14 9.03 -1.34
C PRO A 99 16.65 9.64 -0.03
N PRO A 100 17.82 10.33 0.02
CA PRO A 100 18.27 11.02 1.24
C PRO A 100 17.25 12.04 1.79
N SER A 101 16.69 12.90 0.94
CA SER A 101 15.69 13.90 1.36
C SER A 101 14.41 13.26 1.91
N LEU A 102 13.92 12.18 1.27
CA LEU A 102 12.73 11.46 1.73
C LEU A 102 12.96 10.81 3.11
N ILE A 103 14.13 10.20 3.31
CA ILE A 103 14.48 9.57 4.59
C ILE A 103 14.61 10.63 5.69
N MET A 104 15.27 11.75 5.40
CA MET A 104 15.36 12.86 6.33
C MET A 104 13.97 13.41 6.71
N LEU A 105 13.05 13.48 5.74
CA LEU A 105 11.67 13.90 5.99
C LEU A 105 10.94 12.91 6.90
N MET A 106 11.10 11.60 6.66
CA MET A 106 10.51 10.53 7.47
C MET A 106 11.06 10.54 8.90
N GLN A 107 12.37 10.68 9.07
CA GLN A 107 13.01 10.79 10.39
C GLN A 107 12.53 12.03 11.16
N ARG A 108 12.27 13.13 10.46
CA ARG A 108 11.77 14.37 11.09
C ARG A 108 10.32 14.28 11.54
N HIS A 109 9.47 13.55 10.81
CA HIS A 109 8.02 13.54 11.05
C HIS A 109 7.49 12.24 11.68
N ASP A 110 8.33 11.21 11.83
CA ASP A 110 8.00 9.88 12.35
C ASP A 110 6.60 9.39 11.90
N PRO A 111 6.47 8.96 10.63
CA PRO A 111 5.18 8.55 10.07
C PRO A 111 4.53 7.41 10.87
N VAL A 112 5.32 6.55 11.52
CA VAL A 112 4.79 5.45 12.34
C VAL A 112 4.12 6.00 13.60
N ALA A 113 4.71 7.01 14.25
CA ALA A 113 4.07 7.70 15.36
C ALA A 113 2.78 8.44 14.94
N LEU A 114 2.77 9.08 13.76
CA LEU A 114 1.58 9.74 13.23
C LEU A 114 0.42 8.75 13.01
N VAL A 115 0.71 7.59 12.42
CA VAL A 115 -0.28 6.52 12.22
C VAL A 115 -0.76 5.96 13.56
N ALA A 116 0.14 5.76 14.53
CA ALA A 116 -0.24 5.29 15.87
C ALA A 116 -1.17 6.29 16.58
N GLY A 117 -0.85 7.58 16.54
CA GLY A 117 -1.69 8.66 17.06
C GLY A 117 -3.06 8.74 16.39
N TRP A 118 -3.10 8.59 15.06
CA TRP A 118 -4.35 8.57 14.31
C TRP A 118 -5.22 7.35 14.66
N LEU A 119 -4.62 6.16 14.79
CA LEU A 119 -5.35 4.92 15.12
C LEU A 119 -5.88 4.91 16.56
N THR A 120 -5.19 5.58 17.48
CA THR A 120 -5.59 5.68 18.90
C THR A 120 -6.63 6.77 19.17
N ALA A 121 -6.76 7.75 18.27
CA ALA A 121 -7.75 8.81 18.41
C ALA A 121 -9.19 8.26 18.38
N PRO A 122 -10.11 8.85 19.20
CA PRO A 122 -11.48 8.37 19.29
C PRO A 122 -12.17 8.43 17.92
N GLY A 123 -12.89 7.36 17.56
CA GLY A 123 -13.64 7.26 16.30
C GLY A 123 -12.84 6.90 15.04
N HIS A 124 -11.52 7.07 15.03
CA HIS A 124 -10.69 6.89 13.83
C HIS A 124 -10.51 5.42 13.42
N ALA A 125 -10.31 4.52 14.37
CA ALA A 125 -10.32 3.10 14.07
C ALA A 125 -11.68 2.61 13.52
N GLY A 126 -12.78 3.25 13.93
CA GLY A 126 -14.11 3.01 13.35
C GLY A 126 -14.22 3.49 11.91
N LEU A 127 -13.59 4.62 11.55
CA LEU A 127 -13.47 5.08 10.17
C LEU A 127 -12.67 4.08 9.32
N LEU A 128 -11.56 3.56 9.85
CA LEU A 128 -10.77 2.52 9.17
C LEU A 128 -11.61 1.28 8.90
N GLY A 129 -12.35 0.79 9.90
CA GLY A 129 -13.26 -0.34 9.71
C GLY A 129 -14.30 -0.11 8.61
N ARG A 130 -14.94 1.06 8.59
CA ARG A 130 -15.90 1.42 7.53
C ARG A 130 -15.25 1.55 6.15
N GLN A 131 -14.05 2.11 6.08
CA GLN A 131 -13.34 2.28 4.81
C GLN A 131 -12.88 0.93 4.24
N VAL A 132 -12.39 0.03 5.09
CA VAL A 132 -12.05 -1.34 4.70
C VAL A 132 -13.29 -2.06 4.19
N VAL A 133 -14.44 -1.94 4.86
CA VAL A 133 -15.70 -2.53 4.38
C VAL A 133 -16.11 -1.98 3.01
N ARG A 134 -16.04 -0.66 2.80
CA ARG A 134 -16.35 -0.05 1.48
C ARG A 134 -15.44 -0.57 0.38
N LEU A 135 -14.13 -0.63 0.63
CA LEU A 135 -13.15 -1.15 -0.32
C LEU A 135 -13.42 -2.63 -0.61
N LEU A 136 -13.61 -3.44 0.44
CA LEU A 136 -13.92 -4.86 0.30
C LEU A 136 -15.21 -5.10 -0.48
N SER A 137 -16.27 -4.32 -0.22
CA SER A 137 -17.52 -4.40 -0.97
C SER A 137 -17.30 -4.07 -2.45
N ALA A 138 -16.63 -2.96 -2.75
CA ALA A 138 -16.32 -2.57 -4.13
C ALA A 138 -15.46 -3.62 -4.86
N THR A 139 -14.49 -4.23 -4.17
CA THR A 139 -13.71 -5.34 -4.75
C THR A 139 -14.55 -6.60 -4.94
N LEU A 140 -15.44 -6.93 -4.00
CA LEU A 140 -16.27 -8.14 -4.09
C LEU A 140 -17.32 -8.04 -5.20
N ASP A 141 -17.78 -6.83 -5.51
CA ASP A 141 -18.71 -6.54 -6.60
C ASP A 141 -18.03 -6.54 -7.98
N THR A 142 -16.77 -6.13 -8.05
CA THR A 142 -16.01 -6.08 -9.32
C THR A 142 -15.41 -7.42 -9.72
N VAL A 143 -15.15 -8.31 -8.76
CA VAL A 143 -14.56 -9.62 -9.00
C VAL A 143 -15.62 -10.60 -9.53
N GLN A 144 -15.40 -11.09 -10.76
CA GLN A 144 -16.29 -12.06 -11.41
C GLN A 144 -16.17 -13.45 -10.77
N ASP A 145 -17.30 -14.04 -10.39
CA ASP A 145 -17.35 -15.37 -9.74
C ASP A 145 -16.62 -16.45 -10.53
N THR A 146 -16.77 -16.46 -11.86
CA THR A 146 -16.22 -17.52 -12.72
C THR A 146 -14.69 -17.52 -12.78
N GLN A 147 -14.04 -16.39 -12.53
CA GLN A 147 -12.58 -16.29 -12.51
C GLN A 147 -12.03 -16.79 -11.18
N VAL A 148 -12.66 -16.38 -10.07
CA VAL A 148 -12.27 -16.84 -8.73
C VAL A 148 -12.57 -18.31 -8.53
N GLU A 149 -13.71 -18.81 -8.99
CA GLU A 149 -14.02 -20.23 -8.92
C GLU A 149 -12.98 -21.08 -9.66
N ARG A 150 -12.52 -20.64 -10.84
CA ARG A 150 -11.45 -21.32 -11.58
C ARG A 150 -10.13 -21.26 -10.81
N PHE A 151 -9.77 -20.09 -10.28
CA PHE A 151 -8.57 -19.92 -9.47
C PHE A 151 -8.58 -20.82 -8.24
N ILE A 152 -9.67 -20.85 -7.47
CA ILE A 152 -9.80 -21.68 -6.27
C ILE A 152 -9.75 -23.16 -6.62
N LYS A 153 -10.44 -23.60 -7.69
CA LYS A 153 -10.37 -24.99 -8.15
C LYS A 153 -8.95 -25.38 -8.54
N GLN A 154 -8.23 -24.48 -9.21
CA GLN A 154 -6.85 -24.74 -9.63
C GLN A 154 -5.89 -24.72 -8.44
N ALA A 155 -6.03 -23.78 -7.52
CA ALA A 155 -5.25 -23.72 -6.28
C ALA A 155 -5.48 -24.98 -5.43
N ALA A 156 -6.73 -25.41 -5.25
CA ALA A 156 -7.06 -26.64 -4.53
C ALA A 156 -6.44 -27.87 -5.20
N ARG A 157 -6.52 -27.99 -6.53
CA ARG A 157 -5.85 -29.07 -7.27
C ARG A 157 -4.33 -29.04 -7.12
N THR A 158 -3.72 -27.86 -7.18
CA THR A 158 -2.27 -27.71 -7.00
C THR A 158 -1.84 -28.08 -5.58
N LEU A 159 -2.62 -27.71 -4.57
CA LEU A 159 -2.40 -28.03 -3.16
C LEU A 159 -2.68 -29.50 -2.83
N ILE A 160 -3.57 -30.18 -3.55
CA ILE A 160 -3.79 -31.64 -3.45
C ILE A 160 -2.76 -32.41 -4.29
N GLY A 161 -2.29 -31.85 -5.41
CA GLY A 161 -0.92 -32.06 -5.87
C GLY A 161 0.04 -31.67 -4.74
N GLN A 162 1.36 -31.82 -4.72
CA GLN A 162 2.19 -31.41 -3.55
C GLN A 162 1.93 -32.09 -2.18
N LEU A 163 0.71 -32.47 -1.79
CA LEU A 163 0.43 -33.19 -0.55
C LEU A 163 0.96 -34.62 -0.63
N ASP A 164 2.01 -34.88 0.14
CA ASP A 164 2.40 -36.22 0.54
C ASP A 164 1.45 -36.69 1.65
N LEU A 165 0.36 -37.35 1.27
CA LEU A 165 -0.68 -37.85 2.17
C LEU A 165 -0.09 -38.80 3.24
N PRO A 166 0.69 -39.83 2.90
CA PRO A 166 1.35 -40.72 3.86
C PRO A 166 2.29 -39.98 4.81
N GLY A 167 3.17 -39.12 4.28
CA GLY A 167 4.11 -38.34 5.09
C GLY A 167 3.43 -37.33 6.02
N SER A 168 2.35 -36.69 5.56
CA SER A 168 1.54 -35.78 6.38
C SER A 168 0.82 -36.53 7.51
N MET A 169 0.23 -37.69 7.20
CA MET A 169 -0.42 -38.55 8.18
C MET A 169 0.57 -39.04 9.25
N ALA A 170 1.77 -39.46 8.83
CA ALA A 170 2.84 -39.86 9.72
C ALA A 170 3.30 -38.70 10.62
N THR A 171 3.35 -37.48 10.10
CA THR A 171 3.76 -36.28 10.85
C THR A 171 2.72 -35.90 11.90
N VAL A 172 1.43 -35.93 11.55
CA VAL A 172 0.33 -35.67 12.49
C VAL A 172 0.27 -36.76 13.57
N LEU A 173 0.35 -38.04 13.18
CA LEU A 173 0.37 -39.15 14.12
C LEU A 173 1.59 -39.05 15.05
N ALA A 174 2.79 -38.78 14.51
CA ALA A 174 4.00 -38.58 15.31
C ALA A 174 3.84 -37.45 16.33
N ALA A 175 3.28 -36.30 15.93
CA ALA A 175 3.03 -35.17 16.83
C ALA A 175 1.98 -35.47 17.91
N LEU A 176 0.97 -36.29 17.59
CA LEU A 176 -0.03 -36.76 18.55
C LEU A 176 0.52 -37.83 19.50
N THR A 177 1.52 -38.58 19.08
CA THR A 177 2.20 -39.59 19.92
C THR A 177 3.36 -39.04 20.72
N GLN A 178 3.87 -37.86 20.35
CA GLN A 178 4.97 -37.19 21.05
C GLN A 178 4.61 -36.97 22.52
N ASP A 179 5.56 -37.26 23.42
CA ASP A 179 5.39 -37.20 24.88
C ASP A 179 4.22 -38.06 25.41
N ASP A 180 3.96 -39.21 24.78
CA ASP A 180 2.91 -40.16 25.16
C ASP A 180 1.48 -39.59 25.20
N ARG A 181 1.23 -38.45 24.53
CA ARG A 181 -0.10 -37.81 24.51
C ARG A 181 -1.21 -38.69 23.94
N HIS A 182 -0.85 -39.66 23.11
CA HIS A 182 -1.75 -40.68 22.58
C HIS A 182 -2.28 -41.62 23.68
N GLN A 183 -1.57 -41.80 24.79
CA GLN A 183 -2.05 -42.56 25.96
C GLN A 183 -3.22 -41.84 26.65
N THR A 184 -3.20 -40.51 26.72
CA THR A 184 -4.32 -39.72 27.26
C THR A 184 -5.59 -39.88 26.42
N LEU A 185 -5.45 -39.98 25.10
CA LEU A 185 -6.58 -40.28 24.20
C LEU A 185 -7.06 -41.72 24.37
N LEU A 186 -6.13 -42.66 24.56
CA LEU A 186 -6.46 -44.06 24.85
C LEU A 186 -7.21 -44.18 26.19
N ASP A 187 -6.83 -43.43 27.21
CA ASP A 187 -7.53 -43.40 28.51
C ASP A 187 -8.98 -42.97 28.35
N ALA A 188 -9.21 -41.84 27.66
CA ALA A 188 -10.55 -41.34 27.39
C ALA A 188 -11.40 -42.33 26.55
N ALA A 189 -10.77 -43.02 25.60
CA ALA A 189 -11.42 -44.04 24.79
C ALA A 189 -11.79 -45.29 25.61
N LEU A 190 -10.87 -45.78 26.45
CA LEU A 190 -11.09 -46.93 27.33
C LEU A 190 -12.17 -46.63 28.36
N GLU A 191 -12.19 -45.43 28.93
CA GLU A 191 -13.23 -44.98 29.85
C GLU A 191 -14.59 -44.97 29.16
N ARG A 192 -14.69 -44.36 27.97
CA ARG A 192 -15.94 -44.33 27.20
C ARG A 192 -16.41 -45.71 26.75
N LEU A 193 -15.49 -46.60 26.36
CA LEU A 193 -15.81 -47.99 26.02
C LEU A 193 -16.30 -48.76 27.24
N THR A 194 -15.68 -48.55 28.40
CA THR A 194 -16.10 -49.18 29.66
C THR A 194 -17.48 -48.70 30.08
N GLU A 195 -17.79 -47.41 29.93
CA GLU A 195 -19.14 -46.86 30.15
C GLU A 195 -20.17 -47.49 29.21
N LEU A 196 -19.87 -47.54 27.90
CA LEU A 196 -20.74 -48.16 26.91
C LEU A 196 -20.98 -49.64 27.22
N LEU A 197 -19.96 -50.36 27.72
CA LEU A 197 -20.06 -51.77 28.12
C LEU A 197 -20.86 -51.99 29.41
N ARG A 198 -20.96 -50.97 30.28
CA ARG A 198 -21.81 -51.00 31.47
C ARG A 198 -23.28 -50.75 31.16
N GLU A 199 -23.58 -50.16 30.01
CA GLU A 199 -24.94 -49.85 29.60
C GLU A 199 -25.73 -51.14 29.29
N PRO A 200 -26.94 -51.33 29.90
CA PRO A 200 -27.71 -52.58 29.76
C PRO A 200 -28.03 -52.94 28.30
N ALA A 201 -28.29 -51.92 27.46
CA ALA A 201 -28.60 -52.11 26.05
C ALA A 201 -27.39 -52.67 25.26
N SER A 202 -26.20 -52.11 25.50
CA SER A 202 -24.95 -52.56 24.86
C SER A 202 -24.55 -53.97 25.28
N ARG A 203 -24.73 -54.33 26.55
CA ARG A 203 -24.48 -55.70 27.05
C ARG A 203 -25.31 -56.74 26.29
N SER A 204 -26.59 -56.43 26.04
CA SER A 204 -27.49 -57.32 25.29
C SER A 204 -27.08 -57.46 23.81
N LEU A 205 -26.61 -56.38 23.18
CA LEU A 205 -26.12 -56.39 21.80
C LEU A 205 -24.84 -57.19 21.64
N ILE A 206 -23.90 -57.03 22.59
CA ILE A 206 -22.62 -57.75 22.58
C ILE A 206 -22.87 -59.23 22.83
N ALA A 207 -23.75 -59.57 23.77
CA ALA A 207 -24.17 -60.94 24.02
C ALA A 207 -24.71 -61.62 22.76
N GLN A 208 -25.64 -60.96 22.07
CA GLN A 208 -26.21 -61.47 20.82
C GLN A 208 -25.17 -61.58 19.70
N SER A 209 -24.26 -60.60 19.60
CA SER A 209 -23.20 -60.58 18.58
C SER A 209 -22.19 -61.72 18.79
N ILE A 210 -21.81 -62.02 20.03
CA ILE A 210 -20.91 -63.13 20.38
C ILE A 210 -21.58 -64.47 20.03
N VAL A 211 -22.86 -64.64 20.38
CA VAL A 211 -23.63 -65.84 20.04
C VAL A 211 -23.72 -66.02 18.52
N GLN A 212 -23.96 -64.94 17.77
CA GLN A 212 -23.96 -64.97 16.30
C GLN A 212 -22.59 -65.28 15.69
N TRP A 213 -21.52 -64.73 16.25
CA TRP A 213 -20.15 -64.98 15.81
C TRP A 213 -19.74 -66.44 15.98
N VAL A 214 -20.02 -67.04 17.16
CA VAL A 214 -19.72 -68.45 17.43
C VAL A 214 -20.48 -69.37 16.46
N ARG A 215 -21.75 -69.07 16.18
CA ARG A 215 -22.56 -69.80 15.20
C ARG A 215 -22.00 -69.72 13.77
N ARG A 216 -21.37 -68.60 13.41
CA ARG A 216 -20.85 -68.36 12.05
C ARG A 216 -19.47 -68.96 11.81
N GLU A 217 -18.53 -68.81 12.76
CA GLU A 217 -17.13 -69.22 12.58
C GLU A 217 -16.83 -70.65 13.06
N HIS A 218 -17.61 -71.20 14.00
CA HIS A 218 -17.34 -72.51 14.60
C HIS A 218 -18.58 -73.42 14.73
N PRO A 219 -19.23 -73.79 13.60
CA PRO A 219 -20.46 -74.60 13.61
C PRO A 219 -20.30 -76.01 14.20
N LEU A 220 -19.08 -76.58 14.22
CA LEU A 220 -18.81 -77.90 14.79
C LEU A 220 -18.68 -77.89 16.33
N LYS A 221 -18.28 -76.74 16.92
CA LYS A 221 -18.13 -76.60 18.38
C LYS A 221 -19.48 -76.39 19.09
N GLU A 222 -20.51 -75.95 18.36
CA GLU A 222 -21.89 -75.80 18.84
C GLU A 222 -22.48 -77.11 19.38
N ARG A 223 -22.10 -78.27 18.83
CA ARG A 223 -22.60 -79.59 19.26
C ARG A 223 -21.92 -80.16 20.51
N VAL A 224 -20.82 -79.55 20.95
CA VAL A 224 -19.97 -80.06 22.06
C VAL A 224 -19.96 -79.11 23.26
N LEU A 225 -20.39 -77.86 23.06
CA LEU A 225 -20.48 -76.86 24.13
C LEU A 225 -21.82 -77.01 24.90
N PRO A 226 -21.81 -76.95 26.24
CA PRO A 226 -23.03 -76.93 27.03
C PRO A 226 -23.93 -75.76 26.61
N THR A 227 -25.23 -75.98 26.46
CA THR A 227 -26.21 -74.97 26.03
C THR A 227 -26.18 -73.70 26.89
N ASP A 228 -25.75 -73.82 28.16
CA ASP A 228 -25.55 -72.70 29.10
C ASP A 228 -24.42 -71.73 28.69
N TRP A 229 -23.40 -72.21 27.96
CA TRP A 229 -22.27 -71.38 27.48
C TRP A 229 -22.64 -70.58 26.22
N LEU A 230 -23.60 -71.06 25.43
CA LEU A 230 -24.10 -70.42 24.20
C LEU A 230 -25.35 -69.55 24.43
N GLY A 231 -25.81 -69.43 25.68
CA GLY A 231 -26.91 -68.56 26.10
C GLY A 231 -26.45 -67.23 26.68
N ASP A 232 -27.40 -66.46 27.24
CA ASP A 232 -27.14 -65.14 27.84
C ASP A 232 -26.09 -65.16 28.96
N GLN A 233 -25.91 -66.29 29.64
CA GLN A 233 -24.91 -66.42 30.72
C GLN A 233 -23.47 -66.43 30.20
N GLY A 234 -23.14 -67.23 29.18
CA GLY A 234 -21.79 -67.25 28.61
C GLY A 234 -21.40 -65.93 27.95
N ALA A 235 -22.36 -65.30 27.28
CA ALA A 235 -22.21 -63.95 26.77
C ALA A 235 -21.96 -62.90 27.86
N ASN A 236 -22.70 -62.95 28.97
CA ASN A 236 -22.49 -62.05 30.10
C ASN A 236 -21.14 -62.28 30.79
N LEU A 237 -20.65 -63.52 30.84
CA LEU A 237 -19.32 -63.85 31.35
C LEU A 237 -18.21 -63.26 30.46
N ILE A 238 -18.34 -63.36 29.14
CA ILE A 238 -17.37 -62.76 28.20
C ILE A 238 -17.43 -61.23 28.25
N ALA A 239 -18.62 -60.65 28.35
CA ALA A 239 -18.79 -59.20 28.50
C ALA A 239 -18.16 -58.70 29.83
N HIS A 240 -18.35 -59.42 30.94
CA HIS A 240 -17.69 -59.09 32.21
C HIS A 240 -16.17 -59.28 32.14
N ALA A 241 -15.68 -60.34 31.49
CA ALA A 241 -14.24 -60.56 31.30
C ALA A 241 -13.61 -59.45 30.45
N LEU A 242 -14.30 -58.99 29.40
CA LEU A 242 -13.86 -57.89 28.55
C LEU A 242 -13.92 -56.55 29.29
N GLU A 243 -14.97 -56.30 30.07
CA GLU A 243 -15.07 -55.11 30.93
C GLU A 243 -13.94 -55.08 31.97
N SER A 244 -13.68 -56.20 32.64
CA SER A 244 -12.57 -56.33 33.60
C SER A 244 -11.23 -56.07 32.92
N LEU A 245 -10.99 -56.68 31.75
CA LEU A 245 -9.74 -56.49 31.01
C LEU A 245 -9.55 -55.04 30.55
N LEU A 246 -10.60 -54.38 30.07
CA LEU A 246 -10.53 -52.96 29.68
C LEU A 246 -10.31 -52.05 30.89
N ALA A 247 -10.94 -52.34 32.03
CA ALA A 247 -10.73 -51.62 33.27
C ALA A 247 -9.32 -51.81 33.84
N ASP A 248 -8.77 -53.03 33.75
CA ASP A 248 -7.40 -53.35 34.16
C ASP A 248 -6.36 -52.65 33.27
N VAL A 249 -6.61 -52.60 31.95
CA VAL A 249 -5.79 -51.82 31.02
C VAL A 249 -5.89 -50.33 31.32
N ALA A 250 -7.09 -49.81 31.61
CA ALA A 250 -7.30 -48.41 31.95
C ALA A 250 -6.55 -48.03 33.25
N GLY A 251 -6.63 -48.86 34.29
CA GLY A 251 -6.06 -48.60 35.61
C GLY A 251 -4.55 -48.85 35.74
N ASN A 252 -3.93 -49.58 34.80
CA ASN A 252 -2.50 -49.87 34.83
C ASN A 252 -1.75 -49.25 33.64
N PRO A 253 -1.00 -48.15 33.85
CA PRO A 253 -0.20 -47.51 32.81
C PRO A 253 0.91 -48.40 32.21
N ARG A 254 1.32 -49.47 32.92
CA ARG A 254 2.36 -50.43 32.46
C ARG A 254 1.75 -51.76 31.98
N HIS A 255 0.50 -51.73 31.53
CA HIS A 255 -0.15 -52.93 31.02
C HIS A 255 0.43 -53.34 29.66
N GLN A 256 0.71 -54.63 29.46
CA GLN A 256 1.35 -55.15 28.24
C GLN A 256 0.60 -54.76 26.94
N LEU A 257 -0.73 -54.67 26.99
CA LEU A 257 -1.56 -54.22 25.87
C LEU A 257 -1.35 -52.74 25.50
N ARG A 258 -1.00 -51.88 26.46
CA ARG A 258 -0.67 -50.47 26.17
C ARG A 258 0.67 -50.36 25.45
N ASP A 259 1.64 -51.17 25.87
CA ASP A 259 2.95 -51.24 25.21
C ASP A 259 2.79 -51.76 23.77
N GLN A 260 2.00 -52.82 23.57
CA GLN A 260 1.68 -53.33 22.23
C GLN A 260 0.95 -52.30 21.35
N PHE A 261 0.05 -51.51 21.93
CA PHE A 261 -0.61 -50.42 21.20
C PHE A 261 0.39 -49.34 20.79
N ASN A 262 1.27 -48.91 21.70
CA ASN A 262 2.31 -47.93 21.39
C ASN A 262 3.23 -48.43 20.27
N ASP A 263 3.72 -49.68 20.38
CA ASP A 263 4.56 -50.29 19.35
C ASP A 263 3.84 -50.38 18.00
N ALA A 264 2.55 -50.74 17.99
CA ALA A 264 1.75 -50.81 16.77
C ALA A 264 1.57 -49.42 16.12
N VAL A 265 1.37 -48.37 16.92
CA VAL A 265 1.25 -46.99 16.42
C VAL A 265 2.59 -46.49 15.87
N GLN A 266 3.71 -46.76 16.56
CA GLN A 266 5.05 -46.39 16.06
C GLN A 266 5.38 -47.12 14.77
N GLN A 267 5.13 -48.43 14.69
CA GLN A 267 5.31 -49.20 13.46
C GLN A 267 4.41 -48.70 12.33
N LEU A 268 3.19 -48.22 12.62
CA LEU A 268 2.31 -47.62 11.63
C LEU A 268 2.88 -46.30 11.11
N ILE A 269 3.41 -45.44 11.98
CA ILE A 269 4.06 -44.18 11.61
C ILE A 269 5.28 -44.47 10.71
N ASP A 270 6.10 -45.45 11.06
CA ASP A 270 7.26 -45.83 10.27
C ASP A 270 6.89 -46.42 8.91
N LYS A 271 5.87 -47.29 8.87
CA LYS A 271 5.32 -47.82 7.61
C LYS A 271 4.74 -46.71 6.74
N LEU A 272 4.02 -45.75 7.29
CA LEU A 272 3.49 -44.60 6.53
C LEU A 272 4.61 -43.76 5.89
N ARG A 273 5.82 -43.75 6.45
CA ARG A 273 6.98 -43.02 5.91
C ARG A 273 7.78 -43.81 4.89
N THR A 274 7.90 -45.12 5.07
CA THR A 274 8.91 -45.94 4.38
C THR A 274 8.32 -46.99 3.45
N ASP A 275 7.07 -47.40 3.65
CA ASP A 275 6.46 -48.51 2.93
C ASP A 275 5.88 -48.05 1.58
N PRO A 276 6.33 -48.64 0.45
CA PRO A 276 5.83 -48.30 -0.87
C PRO A 276 4.33 -48.61 -1.07
N GLU A 277 3.73 -49.55 -0.32
CA GLU A 277 2.28 -49.80 -0.38
C GLU A 277 1.47 -48.62 0.14
N PHE A 278 1.88 -48.02 1.27
CA PHE A 278 1.23 -46.84 1.83
C PHE A 278 1.45 -45.60 0.95
N ALA A 279 2.64 -45.47 0.36
CA ALA A 279 2.90 -44.47 -0.67
C ALA A 279 1.92 -44.59 -1.84
N ARG A 280 1.70 -45.81 -2.35
CA ARG A 280 0.77 -46.07 -3.45
C ARG A 280 -0.68 -45.76 -3.07
N LYS A 281 -1.14 -46.19 -1.90
CA LYS A 281 -2.50 -45.87 -1.39
C LYS A 281 -2.68 -44.37 -1.18
N GLY A 282 -1.66 -43.68 -0.69
CA GLY A 282 -1.64 -42.23 -0.57
C GLY A 282 -1.83 -41.55 -1.93
N GLU A 283 -1.10 -42.01 -2.95
CA GLU A 283 -1.22 -41.47 -4.30
C GLU A 283 -2.57 -41.83 -4.95
N GLU A 284 -3.13 -43.01 -4.69
CA GLU A 284 -4.49 -43.37 -5.11
C GLU A 284 -5.56 -42.43 -4.52
N ILE A 285 -5.49 -42.15 -3.22
CA ILE A 285 -6.38 -41.19 -2.54
C ILE A 285 -6.16 -39.79 -3.11
N ARG A 286 -4.91 -39.37 -3.30
CA ARG A 286 -4.55 -38.08 -3.89
C ARG A 286 -5.16 -37.91 -5.28
N HIS A 287 -4.99 -38.93 -6.13
CA HIS A 287 -5.51 -38.96 -7.48
C HIS A 287 -7.04 -38.92 -7.48
N TYR A 288 -7.69 -39.67 -6.59
CA TYR A 288 -9.13 -39.61 -6.39
C TYR A 288 -9.60 -38.19 -6.01
N LEU A 289 -8.95 -37.55 -5.03
CA LEU A 289 -9.30 -36.20 -4.59
C LEU A 289 -9.06 -35.13 -5.67
N GLN A 290 -8.05 -35.29 -6.53
CA GLN A 290 -7.78 -34.33 -7.63
C GLN A 290 -8.79 -34.43 -8.78
N HIS A 291 -9.24 -35.64 -9.08
CA HIS A 291 -10.09 -35.92 -10.25
C HIS A 291 -11.58 -36.03 -9.92
N ASP A 292 -11.93 -36.08 -8.62
CA ASP A 292 -13.33 -36.13 -8.22
C ASP A 292 -14.07 -34.83 -8.57
N ALA A 293 -15.14 -34.98 -9.34
CA ALA A 293 -16.04 -33.89 -9.70
C ALA A 293 -16.91 -33.42 -8.52
N GLY A 294 -17.02 -34.23 -7.45
CA GLY A 294 -17.68 -33.88 -6.20
C GLY A 294 -16.94 -32.79 -5.43
N LEU A 295 -15.63 -32.91 -5.24
CA LEU A 295 -14.78 -31.93 -4.57
C LEU A 295 -14.82 -30.56 -5.22
N GLY A 296 -14.74 -30.50 -6.55
CA GLY A 296 -14.85 -29.24 -7.30
C GLY A 296 -16.19 -28.54 -7.06
N ARG A 297 -17.30 -29.29 -6.94
CA ARG A 297 -18.63 -28.76 -6.61
C ARG A 297 -18.72 -28.31 -5.15
N TYR A 298 -18.20 -29.10 -4.22
CA TYR A 298 -18.21 -28.77 -2.79
C TYR A 298 -17.42 -27.48 -2.50
N ILE A 299 -16.22 -27.35 -3.07
CA ILE A 299 -15.39 -26.14 -2.94
C ILE A 299 -16.11 -24.92 -3.54
N GLN A 300 -16.80 -25.11 -4.66
CA GLN A 300 -17.59 -24.05 -5.28
C GLN A 300 -18.76 -23.61 -4.38
N GLN A 301 -19.50 -24.55 -3.79
CA GLN A 301 -20.58 -24.25 -2.85
C GLN A 301 -20.06 -23.53 -1.59
N LEU A 302 -18.91 -23.97 -1.06
CA LEU A 302 -18.27 -23.34 0.09
C LEU A 302 -17.86 -21.90 -0.22
N TRP A 303 -17.28 -21.66 -1.40
CA TRP A 303 -16.93 -20.33 -1.88
C TRP A 303 -18.15 -19.42 -2.02
N GLN A 304 -19.21 -19.90 -2.68
CA GLN A 304 -20.45 -19.13 -2.86
C GLN A 304 -21.11 -18.82 -1.51
N GLY A 305 -21.13 -19.78 -0.58
CA GLY A 305 -21.63 -19.58 0.77
C GLY A 305 -20.82 -18.53 1.55
N LEU A 306 -19.49 -18.61 1.49
CA LEU A 306 -18.59 -17.65 2.12
C LEU A 306 -18.77 -16.25 1.52
N ARG A 307 -18.83 -16.13 0.20
CA ARG A 307 -19.05 -14.86 -0.50
C ARG A 307 -20.39 -14.24 -0.10
N ALA A 308 -21.47 -15.00 -0.12
CA ALA A 308 -22.79 -14.51 0.26
C ALA A 308 -22.88 -14.13 1.74
N ALA A 309 -22.18 -14.84 2.63
CA ALA A 309 -22.08 -14.47 4.03
C ALA A 309 -21.27 -13.17 4.21
N LEU A 310 -20.15 -13.04 3.51
CA LEU A 310 -19.29 -11.86 3.55
C LEU A 310 -20.01 -10.64 2.98
N GLN A 311 -20.68 -10.74 1.84
CA GLN A 311 -21.43 -9.66 1.22
C GLN A 311 -22.56 -9.15 2.14
N ARG A 312 -23.29 -10.06 2.79
CA ARG A 312 -24.29 -9.70 3.80
C ARG A 312 -23.68 -8.95 4.98
N ASP A 313 -22.53 -9.42 5.50
CA ASP A 313 -21.84 -8.73 6.60
C ASP A 313 -21.32 -7.35 6.19
N LEU A 314 -20.81 -7.19 4.98
CA LEU A 314 -20.27 -5.92 4.47
C LEU A 314 -21.38 -4.87 4.23
N THR A 315 -22.61 -5.30 3.96
CA THR A 315 -23.76 -4.40 3.73
C THR A 315 -24.47 -4.01 5.03
N ASP A 316 -24.23 -4.76 6.12
CA ASP A 316 -24.82 -4.48 7.43
C ASP A 316 -24.17 -3.26 8.10
N GLU A 317 -24.98 -2.35 8.63
CA GLU A 317 -24.54 -1.22 9.47
C GLU A 317 -23.71 -1.67 10.67
N LYS A 318 -23.94 -2.90 11.16
CA LYS A 318 -23.25 -3.55 12.27
C LYS A 318 -22.29 -4.65 11.80
N SER A 319 -21.66 -4.49 10.63
CA SER A 319 -20.66 -5.40 10.07
C SER A 319 -19.64 -5.92 11.11
N ARG A 320 -19.49 -7.24 11.19
CA ARG A 320 -18.44 -7.90 12.00
C ARG A 320 -17.06 -7.58 11.45
N VAL A 321 -16.89 -7.54 10.13
CA VAL A 321 -15.63 -7.16 9.49
C VAL A 321 -15.23 -5.74 9.89
N ALA A 322 -16.15 -4.77 9.84
CA ALA A 322 -15.86 -3.40 10.28
C ALA A 322 -15.42 -3.35 11.75
N ARG A 323 -16.12 -4.06 12.64
CA ARG A 323 -15.77 -4.11 14.07
C ARG A 323 -14.42 -4.77 14.32
N ASN A 324 -14.14 -5.89 13.63
CA ASN A 324 -12.87 -6.60 13.75
C ASN A 324 -11.72 -5.74 13.24
N MET A 325 -11.88 -5.06 12.11
CA MET A 325 -10.86 -4.14 11.59
C MET A 325 -10.67 -2.92 12.49
N ALA A 326 -11.74 -2.39 13.08
CA ALA A 326 -11.63 -1.34 14.08
C ALA A 326 -10.95 -1.82 15.38
N ALA A 327 -11.14 -3.08 15.77
CA ALA A 327 -10.46 -3.67 16.92
C ALA A 327 -8.96 -3.90 16.62
N LEU A 328 -8.63 -4.45 15.45
CA LEU A 328 -7.26 -4.64 14.98
C LEU A 328 -6.53 -3.31 14.84
N GLY A 329 -7.17 -2.30 14.26
CA GLY A 329 -6.59 -0.96 14.13
C GLY A 329 -6.33 -0.30 15.49
N ARG A 330 -7.25 -0.44 16.45
CA ARG A 330 -7.03 0.03 17.84
C ARG A 330 -5.89 -0.70 18.51
N TRP A 331 -5.87 -2.03 18.42
CA TRP A 331 -4.81 -2.85 18.99
C TRP A 331 -3.46 -2.45 18.40
N LEU A 332 -3.35 -2.33 17.08
CA LEU A 332 -2.13 -1.91 16.40
C LEU A 332 -1.70 -0.50 16.84
N GLY A 333 -2.64 0.45 16.88
CA GLY A 333 -2.37 1.81 17.35
C GLY A 333 -1.88 1.84 18.80
N GLN A 334 -2.50 1.06 19.69
CA GLN A 334 -2.08 0.92 21.08
C GLN A 334 -0.71 0.27 21.20
N SER A 335 -0.45 -0.83 20.49
CA SER A 335 0.86 -1.49 20.46
C SER A 335 1.95 -0.53 20.00
N LEU A 336 1.72 0.21 18.91
CA LEU A 336 2.68 1.19 18.40
C LEU A 336 2.86 2.40 19.32
N ALA A 337 1.82 2.79 20.08
CA ALA A 337 1.89 3.89 21.04
C ALA A 337 2.67 3.52 22.31
N HIS A 338 2.54 2.28 22.79
CA HIS A 338 3.16 1.82 24.05
C HIS A 338 4.52 1.15 23.86
N ASP A 339 4.80 0.54 22.71
CA ASP A 339 6.05 -0.15 22.43
C ASP A 339 6.96 0.70 21.51
N ALA A 340 7.95 1.35 22.13
CA ALA A 340 8.94 2.15 21.43
C ALA A 340 9.88 1.30 20.56
N ALA A 341 10.17 0.05 20.94
CA ALA A 341 11.04 -0.83 20.17
C ALA A 341 10.35 -1.32 18.89
N LEU A 342 9.06 -1.68 18.99
CA LEU A 342 8.23 -2.00 17.82
C LEU A 342 8.16 -0.82 16.85
N ARG A 343 7.94 0.39 17.37
CA ARG A 343 7.90 1.62 16.55
C ARG A 343 9.22 1.85 15.82
N ALA A 344 10.35 1.78 16.52
CA ALA A 344 11.67 1.93 15.92
C ALA A 344 11.93 0.88 14.83
N SER A 345 11.55 -0.38 15.08
CA SER A 345 11.69 -1.46 14.08
C SER A 345 10.84 -1.20 12.83
N LEU A 346 9.60 -0.75 12.99
CA LEU A 346 8.74 -0.39 11.85
C LEU A 346 9.26 0.83 11.11
N SER A 347 9.71 1.87 11.80
CA SER A 347 10.27 3.07 11.17
C SER A 347 11.51 2.73 10.35
N GLN A 348 12.41 1.90 10.88
CA GLN A 348 13.59 1.44 10.14
C GLN A 348 13.21 0.62 8.89
N ARG A 349 12.26 -0.30 9.01
CA ARG A 349 11.74 -1.03 7.83
C ARG A 349 11.13 -0.07 6.83
N LEU A 350 10.34 0.91 7.27
CA LEU A 350 9.74 1.90 6.38
C LEU A 350 10.81 2.71 5.65
N GLU A 351 11.89 3.09 6.33
CA GLU A 351 13.05 3.77 5.72
C GLU A 351 13.74 2.89 4.68
N ASP A 352 13.91 1.59 4.95
CA ASP A 352 14.49 0.65 3.98
C ASP A 352 13.62 0.50 2.74
N TRP A 353 12.30 0.41 2.91
CA TRP A 353 11.34 0.39 1.81
C TRP A 353 11.32 1.72 1.03
N ALA A 354 11.46 2.85 1.73
CA ALA A 354 11.59 4.14 1.07
C ALA A 354 12.88 4.23 0.25
N ARG A 355 14.01 3.69 0.73
CA ARG A 355 15.26 3.63 -0.04
C ARG A 355 15.11 2.86 -1.35
N THR A 356 14.39 1.73 -1.31
CA THR A 356 14.21 0.88 -2.49
C THR A 356 13.18 1.43 -3.48
N LEU A 357 12.08 2.00 -2.98
CA LEU A 357 10.99 2.48 -3.82
C LEU A 357 11.14 3.94 -4.27
N ALA A 358 11.91 4.76 -3.56
CA ALA A 358 12.08 6.18 -3.87
C ALA A 358 12.49 6.43 -5.33
N PRO A 359 13.48 5.74 -5.93
CA PRO A 359 13.87 6.00 -7.31
C PRO A 359 12.72 5.86 -8.31
N GLU A 360 11.90 4.81 -8.17
CA GLU A 360 10.76 4.54 -9.05
C GLU A 360 9.66 5.59 -8.86
N VAL A 361 9.32 5.92 -7.61
CA VAL A 361 8.30 6.93 -7.28
C VAL A 361 8.73 8.31 -7.79
N SER A 362 9.99 8.69 -7.57
CA SER A 362 10.52 9.98 -8.00
C SER A 362 10.54 10.12 -9.51
N GLN A 363 10.87 9.04 -10.23
CA GLN A 363 10.76 9.00 -11.68
C GLN A 363 9.30 9.12 -12.15
N PHE A 364 8.38 8.39 -11.52
CA PHE A 364 6.96 8.46 -11.84
C PHE A 364 6.40 9.88 -11.64
N VAL A 365 6.70 10.53 -10.52
CA VAL A 365 6.27 11.91 -10.24
C VAL A 365 6.89 12.90 -11.22
N ALA A 366 8.18 12.76 -11.53
CA ALA A 366 8.85 13.62 -12.51
C ALA A 366 8.20 13.51 -13.89
N GLN A 367 7.89 12.28 -14.32
CA GLN A 367 7.20 12.03 -15.58
C GLN A 367 5.79 12.66 -15.56
N HIS A 368 5.05 12.49 -14.47
CA HIS A 368 3.73 13.10 -14.32
C HIS A 368 3.76 14.63 -14.40
N ILE A 369 4.73 15.29 -13.74
CA ILE A 369 4.91 16.75 -13.81
C ILE A 369 5.21 17.19 -15.24
N ARG A 370 6.14 16.51 -15.90
CA ARG A 370 6.51 16.78 -17.30
C ARG A 370 5.30 16.69 -18.22
N ASP A 371 4.56 15.59 -18.16
CA ASP A 371 3.38 15.35 -19.00
C ASP A 371 2.28 16.38 -18.71
N THR A 372 2.13 16.79 -17.45
CA THR A 372 1.16 17.81 -17.06
C THR A 372 1.52 19.18 -17.63
N VAL A 373 2.77 19.63 -17.50
CA VAL A 373 3.21 20.93 -18.04
C VAL A 373 3.17 20.93 -19.57
N GLN A 374 3.47 19.81 -20.23
CA GLN A 374 3.35 19.67 -21.69
C GLN A 374 1.91 19.90 -22.17
N ARG A 375 0.90 19.45 -21.43
CA ARG A 375 -0.52 19.62 -21.77
C ARG A 375 -1.06 21.04 -21.53
N TRP A 376 -0.35 21.89 -20.79
CA TRP A 376 -0.80 23.25 -20.52
C TRP A 376 -0.71 24.15 -21.75
N ASP A 377 -1.69 25.05 -21.91
CA ASP A 377 -1.63 26.13 -22.89
C ASP A 377 -0.51 27.12 -22.51
N ALA A 378 0.41 27.36 -23.46
CA ALA A 378 1.56 28.22 -23.25
C ALA A 378 1.22 29.69 -22.96
N ARG A 379 0.09 30.19 -23.48
CA ARG A 379 -0.40 31.54 -23.23
C ARG A 379 -0.97 31.65 -21.82
N LEU A 380 -1.76 30.66 -21.38
CA LEU A 380 -2.31 30.63 -20.02
C LEU A 380 -1.19 30.55 -18.97
N MET A 381 -0.21 29.66 -19.19
CA MET A 381 0.95 29.57 -18.29
C MET A 381 1.70 30.91 -18.22
N SER A 382 1.95 31.54 -19.37
CA SER A 382 2.62 32.84 -19.42
C SER A 382 1.84 33.93 -18.70
N GLN A 383 0.51 33.95 -18.80
CA GLN A 383 -0.33 34.91 -18.07
C GLN A 383 -0.28 34.68 -16.57
N LEU A 384 -0.27 33.42 -16.12
CA LEU A 384 -0.15 33.07 -14.70
C LEU A 384 1.21 33.48 -14.13
N VAL A 385 2.29 33.27 -14.89
CA VAL A 385 3.63 33.72 -14.48
C VAL A 385 3.72 35.25 -14.48
N GLU A 386 3.17 35.92 -15.48
CA GLU A 386 3.10 37.39 -15.54
C GLU A 386 2.31 37.96 -14.36
N LEU A 387 1.24 37.29 -13.92
CA LEU A 387 0.46 37.69 -12.75
C LEU A 387 1.26 37.63 -11.45
N HIS A 388 2.16 36.65 -11.32
CA HIS A 388 2.94 36.42 -10.11
C HIS A 388 4.21 37.27 -10.03
N ILE A 389 4.90 37.47 -11.15
CA ILE A 389 6.23 38.11 -11.18
C ILE A 389 6.17 39.48 -11.89
N GLY A 390 5.08 39.81 -12.59
CA GLY A 390 5.00 40.99 -13.44
C GLY A 390 5.15 42.31 -12.70
N LYS A 391 4.72 42.40 -11.43
CA LYS A 391 4.89 43.59 -10.58
C LYS A 391 6.38 43.89 -10.35
N ASP A 392 7.15 42.86 -9.99
CA ASP A 392 8.59 43.00 -9.73
C ASP A 392 9.34 43.35 -11.02
N LEU A 393 8.91 42.80 -12.17
CA LEU A 393 9.45 43.17 -13.47
C LEU A 393 9.16 44.63 -13.85
N GLN A 394 8.02 45.20 -13.46
CA GLN A 394 7.75 46.63 -13.70
C GLN A 394 8.64 47.54 -12.82
N HIS A 395 9.04 47.08 -11.62
CA HIS A 395 9.99 47.84 -10.79
C HIS A 395 11.36 47.95 -11.47
N ILE A 396 11.81 46.90 -12.15
CA ILE A 396 13.03 46.95 -12.98
C ILE A 396 12.93 48.08 -14.00
N ARG A 397 11.80 48.21 -14.69
CA ARG A 397 11.57 49.26 -15.71
C ARG A 397 11.57 50.68 -15.12
N ILE A 398 10.99 50.87 -13.94
CA ILE A 398 11.04 52.16 -13.22
C ILE A 398 12.48 52.49 -12.86
N ASN A 399 13.22 51.53 -12.30
CA ASN A 399 14.62 51.70 -11.94
C ASN A 399 15.50 51.95 -13.16
N GLY A 400 15.28 51.27 -14.28
CA GLY A 400 16.01 51.50 -15.53
C GLY A 400 15.79 52.90 -16.10
N THR A 401 14.61 53.49 -15.88
CA THR A 401 14.35 54.88 -16.25
C THR A 401 15.16 55.85 -15.38
N LEU A 402 15.20 55.62 -14.06
CA LEU A 402 15.94 56.46 -13.12
C LEU A 402 17.47 56.35 -13.33
N VAL A 403 17.97 55.13 -13.45
CA VAL A 403 19.38 54.84 -13.71
C VAL A 403 19.79 55.36 -15.08
N GLY A 404 18.95 55.18 -16.11
CA GLY A 404 19.18 55.75 -17.44
C GLY A 404 19.35 57.27 -17.38
N GLY A 405 18.49 57.97 -16.64
CA GLY A 405 18.61 59.42 -16.45
C GLY A 405 19.90 59.85 -15.74
N LEU A 406 20.29 59.12 -14.70
CA LEU A 406 21.55 59.36 -13.99
C LEU A 406 22.77 59.15 -14.90
N ILE A 407 22.76 58.08 -15.71
CA ILE A 407 23.81 57.81 -16.69
C ILE A 407 23.84 58.91 -17.75
N GLY A 408 22.69 59.37 -18.23
CA GLY A 408 22.60 60.52 -19.15
C GLY A 408 23.24 61.78 -18.58
N LEU A 409 22.99 62.08 -17.30
CA LEU A 409 23.63 63.20 -16.60
C LEU A 409 25.15 63.04 -16.54
N LEU A 410 25.63 61.86 -16.16
CA LEU A 410 27.06 61.57 -16.05
C LEU A 410 27.77 61.66 -17.41
N LEU A 411 27.19 61.07 -18.46
CA LEU A 411 27.72 61.13 -19.81
C LEU A 411 27.72 62.56 -20.36
N PHE A 412 26.66 63.33 -20.08
CA PHE A 412 26.61 64.74 -20.43
C PHE A 412 27.75 65.52 -19.75
N GLY A 413 27.93 65.36 -18.44
CA GLY A 413 29.01 65.99 -17.68
C GLY A 413 30.40 65.61 -18.19
N LEU A 414 30.62 64.34 -18.53
CA LEU A 414 31.87 63.87 -19.13
C LEU A 414 32.11 64.41 -20.55
N SER A 415 31.06 64.54 -21.36
CA SER A 415 31.16 65.05 -22.73
C SER A 415 31.43 66.56 -22.80
N HIS A 416 30.99 67.34 -21.79
CA HIS A 416 31.19 68.79 -21.72
C HIS A 416 32.42 69.20 -20.88
N LEU A 417 33.06 68.24 -20.23
CA LEU A 417 34.32 68.42 -19.49
C LEU A 417 35.45 69.02 -20.35
N PRO A 418 35.66 68.61 -21.62
CA PRO A 418 36.68 69.21 -22.49
C PRO A 418 36.44 70.70 -22.79
N ASP A 419 35.19 71.12 -22.92
CA ASP A 419 34.83 72.51 -23.20
C ASP A 419 34.96 73.38 -21.95
N LEU A 420 34.68 72.83 -20.77
CA LEU A 420 34.96 73.46 -19.47
C LEU A 420 36.47 73.62 -19.22
N VAL A 421 37.27 72.62 -19.57
CA VAL A 421 38.73 72.67 -19.44
C VAL A 421 39.35 73.70 -20.40
N ARG A 422 38.77 73.90 -21.59
CA ARG A 422 39.18 74.97 -22.53
C ARG A 422 38.73 76.38 -22.13
N ALA A 423 37.70 76.49 -21.30
CA ALA A 423 37.16 77.77 -20.82
C ALA A 423 37.85 78.29 -19.54
N LEU A 424 38.72 77.49 -18.91
CA LEU A 424 39.56 77.95 -17.80
C LEU A 424 40.70 78.83 -18.36
N PRO A 425 40.83 80.10 -17.92
CA PRO A 425 41.97 80.91 -18.30
C PRO A 425 43.24 80.28 -17.72
N GLY A 426 44.20 79.97 -18.59
CA GLY A 426 45.54 79.51 -18.22
C GLY A 426 46.37 80.60 -17.55
#